data_AF-A0A9X5AUH4-F1
#
_entry.id   AF-A0A9X5AUH4-F1
#
_cell.length_a   1.000
_cell.length_b   1.000
_cell.length_c   1.000
_cell.angle_alpha   90.00
_cell.angle_beta   90.00
_cell.angle_gamma   90.00
#
_symmetry.space_group_name_H-M   'P 1'
#
loop_
_entity.id
_entity.type
_entity.pdbx_description
1 polymer ?
#
loop_
_entity_poly.entity_id
_entity_poly.type
_entity_poly.pdbx_seq_one_letter_code
_entity_poly.pdbx_strand_id
1 'polypeptide(L)'
;MAHTVHATTVASISDLKKNPMGTVAAGEGFPVAILNRNEPAFYCIPAKAYEELLERLEDLELNAIADAREGQAIHKVSLDEL
;
A
#
# COMPACT_ATOMS: atom_id res chain seq x y z
N MET A 1 4.30 -12.87 -23.55
CA MET A 1 3.51 -13.58 -22.52
C MET A 1 2.47 -12.61 -21.99
N ALA A 2 1.38 -13.10 -21.40
CA ALA A 2 0.41 -12.23 -20.72
C ALA A 2 0.86 -12.01 -19.27
N HIS A 3 0.76 -10.77 -18.79
CA HIS A 3 1.08 -10.40 -17.41
C HIS A 3 -0.12 -9.73 -16.77
N THR A 4 -0.43 -10.10 -15.51
CA THR A 4 -1.43 -9.39 -14.71
C THR A 4 -0.79 -8.13 -14.14
N VAL A 5 -1.44 -6.98 -14.34
CA VAL A 5 -0.99 -5.68 -13.85
C VAL A 5 -2.10 -5.11 -12.95
N HIS A 6 -1.74 -4.76 -11.71
CA HIS A 6 -2.64 -4.20 -10.71
C HIS A 6 -2.45 -2.68 -10.59
N ALA A 7 -2.45 -2.02 -11.75
CA ALA A 7 -2.40 -0.57 -11.88
C ALA A 7 -3.15 -0.18 -13.15
N THR A 8 -3.86 0.94 -13.11
CA THR A 8 -4.53 1.52 -14.29
C THR A 8 -3.56 2.32 -15.16
N THR A 9 -2.39 2.68 -14.61
CA THR A 9 -1.34 3.44 -15.29
C THR A 9 -0.08 2.59 -15.41
N VAL A 10 0.52 2.61 -16.60
CA VAL A 10 1.73 1.86 -16.95
C VAL A 10 2.72 2.80 -17.62
N ALA A 11 4.00 2.69 -17.26
CA ALA A 11 5.09 3.44 -17.88
C ALA A 11 6.30 2.53 -18.12
N SER A 12 7.14 2.88 -19.10
CA SER A 12 8.39 2.15 -19.29
C SER A 12 9.46 2.62 -18.28
N ILE A 13 10.46 1.79 -18.01
CA ILE A 13 11.63 2.18 -17.23
C ILE A 13 12.38 3.37 -17.88
N SER A 14 12.27 3.54 -19.20
CA SER A 14 12.83 4.67 -19.92
C SER A 14 12.07 5.97 -19.62
N ASP A 15 10.74 5.92 -19.57
CA ASP A 15 9.90 7.07 -19.21
C ASP A 15 10.15 7.51 -17.77
N LEU A 16 10.23 6.53 -16.86
CA LEU A 16 10.58 6.76 -15.46
C LEU A 16 11.94 7.45 -15.33
N LYS A 17 12.97 6.95 -16.04
CA LYS A 17 14.32 7.55 -16.03
C LYS A 17 14.32 8.98 -16.58
N LYS A 18 13.52 9.25 -17.61
CA LYS A 18 13.43 10.56 -18.25
C LYS A 18 12.74 11.60 -17.38
N ASN A 19 11.64 11.21 -16.71
CA ASN A 19 10.89 12.10 -15.83
C ASN A 19 10.28 11.31 -14.66
N PRO A 20 11.03 11.07 -13.57
CA PRO A 20 10.56 10.26 -12.46
C PRO A 20 9.29 10.83 -11.83
N MET A 21 9.31 12.13 -11.50
CA MET A 21 8.20 12.78 -10.81
C MET A 21 6.93 12.84 -11.67
N GLY A 22 7.08 13.15 -12.97
CA GLY A 22 5.94 13.14 -13.89
C GLY A 22 5.36 11.75 -14.12
N THR A 23 6.22 10.72 -14.16
CA THR A 23 5.79 9.33 -14.31
C THR A 23 4.96 8.88 -13.11
N VAL A 24 5.40 9.20 -11.89
CA VAL A 24 4.63 8.91 -10.67
C VAL A 24 3.33 9.72 -10.61
N ALA A 25 3.37 11.00 -10.97
CA ALA A 25 2.21 11.88 -10.97
C ALA A 25 1.10 11.43 -11.95
N ALA A 26 1.46 10.76 -13.05
CA ALA A 26 0.51 10.18 -14.00
C ALA A 26 -0.36 9.07 -13.39
N GLY A 27 0.03 8.54 -12.22
CA GLY A 27 -0.80 7.63 -11.44
C GLY A 27 -1.94 8.34 -10.69
N GLU A 28 -1.97 9.68 -10.63
CA GLU A 28 -3.01 10.47 -9.94
C GLU A 28 -3.26 10.02 -8.49
N GLY A 29 -2.18 9.69 -7.78
CA GLY A 29 -2.25 9.16 -6.41
C GLY A 29 -2.32 7.64 -6.32
N PHE A 30 -2.56 6.93 -7.43
CA PHE A 30 -2.54 5.47 -7.52
C PHE A 30 -1.18 4.93 -7.98
N PRO A 31 -0.93 3.62 -7.79
CA PRO A 31 0.29 2.98 -8.28
C PRO A 31 0.46 3.07 -9.81
N VAL A 32 1.71 3.20 -10.25
CA VAL A 32 2.11 3.12 -11.66
C VAL A 32 2.95 1.87 -11.86
N ALA A 33 2.55 0.98 -12.76
CA ALA A 33 3.36 -0.18 -13.10
C ALA A 33 4.51 0.21 -14.03
N ILE A 34 5.72 -0.18 -13.69
CA ILE A 34 6.92 0.10 -14.46
C ILE A 34 7.34 -1.14 -15.23
N LEU A 35 7.40 -1.02 -16.56
CA LEU A 35 7.82 -2.09 -17.44
C LEU A 35 9.32 -2.01 -17.76
N ASN A 36 9.99 -3.16 -17.77
CA ASN A 36 11.32 -3.32 -18.34
C ASN A 36 11.26 -4.38 -19.45
N ARG A 37 11.65 -4.02 -20.67
CA ARG A 37 11.52 -4.91 -21.86
C ARG A 37 10.11 -5.50 -22.05
N ASN A 38 9.08 -4.66 -21.83
CA ASN A 38 7.65 -5.02 -21.88
C ASN A 38 7.17 -6.00 -20.80
N GLU A 39 7.98 -6.28 -19.78
CA GLU A 39 7.60 -7.10 -18.63
C GLU A 39 7.43 -6.19 -17.40
N PRO A 40 6.35 -6.33 -16.60
CA PRO A 40 6.20 -5.59 -15.35
C PRO A 40 7.34 -5.91 -14.39
N ALA A 41 8.10 -4.90 -13.99
CA ALA A 41 9.27 -5.04 -13.12
C ALA A 41 8.94 -4.67 -11.66
N PHE A 42 8.25 -3.54 -11.46
CA PHE A 42 7.85 -3.05 -10.14
C PHE A 42 6.71 -2.02 -10.24
N TYR A 43 6.13 -1.64 -9.12
CA TYR A 43 5.18 -0.54 -9.01
C TYR A 43 5.85 0.67 -8.36
N CYS A 44 5.63 1.85 -8.94
CA CYS A 44 5.87 3.12 -8.26
C CYS A 44 4.59 3.51 -7.51
N ILE A 45 4.65 3.55 -6.18
CA ILE A 45 3.54 3.95 -5.32
C ILE A 45 3.88 5.33 -4.73
N PRO A 46 3.01 6.34 -4.83
CA PRO A 46 3.22 7.61 -4.16
C PRO A 46 3.39 7.43 -2.64
N ALA A 47 4.30 8.17 -2.02
CA ALA A 47 4.65 8.00 -0.60
C ALA A 47 3.42 7.99 0.32
N LYS A 48 2.55 9.00 0.19
CA LYS A 48 1.30 9.10 0.94
C LYS A 48 0.39 7.88 0.77
N ALA A 49 0.24 7.38 -0.45
CA ALA A 49 -0.59 6.20 -0.72
C ALA A 49 0.03 4.92 -0.12
N TYR A 50 1.37 4.83 -0.07
CA TYR A 50 2.06 3.72 0.57
C TYR A 50 1.92 3.76 2.10
N GLU A 51 2.02 4.95 2.71
CA GLU A 51 1.79 5.15 4.14
C GLU A 51 0.36 4.77 4.53
N GLU A 52 -0.65 5.26 3.81
CA GLU A 52 -2.08 4.92 4.04
C GLU A 52 -2.34 3.40 3.87
N LEU A 53 -1.66 2.75 2.92
CA LEU A 53 -1.75 1.30 2.75
C LEU A 53 -1.24 0.54 3.98
N LEU A 54 -0.10 0.97 4.54
CA LEU A 54 0.48 0.33 5.73
C LEU A 54 -0.38 0.56 6.97
N GLU A 55 -0.87 1.77 7.18
CA GLU A 55 -1.80 2.10 8.27
C GLU A 55 -3.05 1.21 8.21
N ARG A 56 -3.62 1.04 7.01
CA ARG A 56 -4.81 0.19 6.85
C ARG A 56 -4.54 -1.29 7.10
N LEU A 57 -3.34 -1.78 6.80
CA LEU A 57 -2.93 -3.15 7.10
C LEU A 57 -2.77 -3.36 8.61
N GLU A 58 -2.14 -2.43 9.31
CA GLU A 58 -2.03 -2.46 10.77
C GLU A 58 -3.40 -2.44 11.44
N ASP A 59 -4.31 -1.57 10.98
CA ASP A 59 -5.69 -1.54 11.45
C ASP A 59 -6.40 -2.89 11.29
N LEU A 60 -6.18 -3.60 10.18
CA LEU A 60 -6.78 -4.92 9.97
C LEU A 60 -6.27 -5.95 10.98
N GLU A 61 -4.97 -5.93 11.29
CA GLU A 61 -4.38 -6.80 12.30
C GLU A 61 -4.91 -6.48 13.70
N LEU A 62 -4.98 -5.20 14.07
CA LEU A 62 -5.52 -4.75 15.35
C LEU A 62 -7.01 -5.08 15.49
N ASN A 63 -7.79 -4.90 14.43
CA ASN A 63 -9.21 -5.28 14.43
C ASN A 63 -9.39 -6.78 14.61
N ALA A 64 -8.56 -7.62 13.97
CA ALA A 64 -8.63 -9.06 14.17
C ALA A 64 -8.36 -9.47 15.64
N ILE A 65 -7.46 -8.76 16.33
CA ILE A 65 -7.22 -8.96 17.77
C ILE A 65 -8.43 -8.50 18.59
N ALA A 66 -9.02 -7.36 18.26
CA ALA A 66 -10.20 -6.84 18.93
C ALA A 66 -11.39 -7.79 18.78
N ASP A 67 -11.66 -8.26 17.57
CA ASP A 67 -12.72 -9.22 17.24
C ASP A 67 -12.52 -10.54 18.00
N ALA A 68 -11.29 -11.06 18.05
CA ALA A 68 -10.97 -12.27 18.81
C ALA A 68 -11.18 -12.13 20.33
N ARG A 69 -11.20 -10.89 20.84
CA ARG A 69 -11.43 -10.55 22.24
C ARG A 69 -12.88 -10.20 22.54
N GLU A 70 -13.74 -10.14 21.52
CA GLU A 70 -15.15 -9.84 21.72
C GLU A 70 -15.80 -10.87 22.66
N GLY A 71 -16.51 -10.37 23.68
CA GLY A 71 -17.18 -11.21 24.68
C GLY A 71 -16.28 -11.86 25.73
N GLN A 72 -14.96 -11.60 25.74
CA GLN A 72 -14.09 -12.06 26.83
C GLN A 72 -14.38 -11.32 28.15
N ALA A 73 -13.90 -11.88 29.26
CA ALA A 73 -14.09 -11.29 30.59
C ALA A 73 -13.43 -9.90 30.68
N ILE A 74 -14.22 -8.91 31.12
CA ILE A 74 -13.73 -7.54 31.28
C ILE A 74 -13.08 -7.41 32.65
N HIS A 75 -11.80 -7.04 32.66
CA HIS A 75 -11.06 -6.74 33.88
C HIS A 75 -10.95 -5.22 34.06
N LYS A 76 -11.61 -4.69 35.09
CA LYS A 76 -11.52 -3.28 35.44
C LYS A 76 -10.22 -3.04 36.22
N VAL A 77 -9.41 -2.10 35.73
CA VAL A 77 -8.15 -1.65 36.37
C VAL A 77 -8.12 -0.13 36.43
N SER A 78 -7.35 0.44 37.35
CA SER A 78 -6.99 1.86 37.35
C SER A 78 -5.56 2.07 36.81
N LEU A 79 -5.26 3.28 36.31
CA LEU A 79 -3.92 3.60 35.78
C LEU A 79 -2.81 3.48 36.84
N ASP A 80 -3.15 3.70 38.11
CA ASP A 80 -2.21 3.59 39.23
C ASP A 80 -1.85 2.13 39.60
N GLU A 81 -2.55 1.15 39.02
CA GLU A 81 -2.38 -0.29 39.26
C GLU A 81 -1.68 -1.05 38.12
N LEU A 82 -1.20 -0.33 37.09
CA LEU A 82 -0.49 -0.88 35.92
C LEU A 82 1.02 -0.98 36.11
#